data_AF-A0A6J2RRH2-F1
#
_entry.id   AF-A0A6J2RRH2-F1
#
_cell.length_a   1.000
_cell.length_b   1.000
_cell.length_c   1.000
_cell.angle_alpha   90.00
_cell.angle_beta   90.00
_cell.angle_gamma   90.00
#
_symmetry.space_group_name_H-M   'P 1'
#
loop_
_entity.id
_entity.type
_entity.pdbx_description
1 polymer ?
#
loop_
_entity_poly.entity_id
_entity_poly.type
_entity_poly.pdbx_seq_one_letter_code
_entity_poly.pdbx_strand_id
1 'polypeptide(L)'
;MAFTHRLALLLLGFSFIHTVNGKFPHCQFHWEMQRAKRECETQLQQQTPAVTGCHGEWDNFSCWQSVTLDEVMTLPCPSPVLRLFGKKGNLSRNCTEGRLVRRLSRHHHRLLVQQHR
;
A
#
# COMPACT_ATOMS: atom_id res chain seq x y z
N MET A 1 -55.01 -4.17 -14.25
CA MET A 1 -54.32 -3.77 -13.00
C MET A 1 -53.20 -4.73 -12.59
N ALA A 2 -53.39 -6.06 -12.62
CA ALA A 2 -52.36 -7.03 -12.13
C ALA A 2 -51.13 -7.21 -13.05
N PHE A 3 -51.31 -7.07 -14.37
CA PHE A 3 -50.24 -7.28 -15.35
C PHE A 3 -49.17 -6.17 -15.32
N THR A 4 -49.61 -4.93 -15.15
CA THR A 4 -48.75 -3.75 -15.07
C THR A 4 -47.91 -3.74 -13.79
N HIS A 5 -48.47 -4.24 -12.68
CA HIS A 5 -47.75 -4.38 -11.42
C HIS A 5 -46.63 -5.44 -11.48
N ARG A 6 -46.88 -6.59 -12.14
CA ARG A 6 -45.87 -7.63 -12.35
C ARG A 6 -44.73 -7.17 -13.26
N LEU A 7 -45.05 -6.43 -14.32
CA LEU A 7 -44.05 -5.84 -15.20
C LEU A 7 -43.20 -4.79 -14.46
N ALA A 8 -43.83 -3.94 -13.65
CA ALA A 8 -43.13 -2.94 -12.84
C ALA A 8 -42.18 -3.58 -11.80
N LEU A 9 -42.61 -4.66 -11.13
CA LEU A 9 -41.78 -5.42 -10.21
C LEU A 9 -40.57 -6.07 -10.90
N LEU A 10 -40.76 -6.61 -12.12
CA LEU A 10 -39.67 -7.19 -12.90
C LEU A 10 -38.64 -6.13 -13.34
N LEU A 11 -39.11 -4.97 -13.78
CA LEU A 11 -38.23 -3.86 -14.19
C LEU A 11 -37.47 -3.26 -13.00
N LEU A 12 -38.11 -3.11 -11.85
CA LEU A 12 -37.46 -2.69 -10.60
C LEU A 12 -36.47 -3.76 -10.11
N GLY A 13 -36.77 -5.05 -10.26
CA GLY A 13 -35.83 -6.13 -9.95
C GLY A 13 -34.59 -6.08 -10.83
N PHE A 14 -34.75 -5.81 -12.13
CA PHE A 14 -33.65 -5.77 -13.10
C PHE A 14 -32.69 -4.58 -12.91
N SER A 15 -33.20 -3.43 -12.45
CA SER A 15 -32.38 -2.24 -12.19
C SER A 15 -31.43 -2.40 -10.99
N PHE A 16 -31.77 -3.25 -10.01
CA PHE A 16 -30.86 -3.59 -8.90
C PHE A 16 -29.66 -4.47 -9.33
N ILE A 17 -29.76 -5.18 -10.45
CA ILE A 17 -28.72 -6.13 -10.91
C ILE A 17 -27.58 -5.42 -11.66
N HIS A 18 -27.79 -4.18 -12.11
CA HIS A 18 -26.88 -3.47 -13.01
C HIS A 18 -25.94 -2.46 -12.33
N THR A 19 -25.54 -2.70 -11.07
CA THR A 19 -24.44 -1.93 -10.47
C THR A 19 -23.09 -2.48 -10.95
N VAL A 20 -22.56 -1.92 -12.03
CA VAL A 20 -21.22 -2.28 -12.52
C VAL A 20 -20.15 -1.60 -11.65
N ASN A 21 -19.37 -2.40 -10.92
CA ASN A 21 -18.19 -1.91 -10.22
C ASN A 21 -16.95 -2.07 -11.11
N GLY A 22 -16.81 -1.16 -12.08
CA GLY A 22 -15.67 -1.12 -12.99
C GLY A 22 -14.61 -0.13 -12.53
N LYS A 23 -13.38 -0.58 -12.28
CA LYS A 23 -12.22 0.32 -12.17
C LYS A 23 -11.52 0.40 -13.51
N PHE A 24 -11.33 1.62 -14.02
CA PHE A 24 -10.56 1.83 -15.23
C PHE A 24 -9.11 1.35 -15.02
N PRO A 25 -8.55 0.46 -15.85
CA PRO A 25 -7.23 -0.14 -15.63
C PRO A 25 -6.10 0.89 -15.46
N HIS A 26 -6.19 2.03 -16.15
CA HIS A 26 -5.20 3.12 -16.03
C HIS A 26 -5.22 3.78 -14.64
N CYS A 27 -6.39 3.86 -14.00
CA CYS A 27 -6.55 4.44 -12.66
C CYS A 27 -6.35 3.42 -11.54
N GLN A 28 -6.29 2.12 -11.87
CA GLN A 28 -6.24 1.04 -10.89
C GLN A 28 -5.04 1.18 -9.95
N PHE A 29 -3.84 1.45 -10.49
CA PHE A 29 -2.64 1.60 -9.65
C PHE A 29 -2.77 2.77 -8.67
N HIS A 30 -3.23 3.93 -9.17
CA HIS A 30 -3.41 5.12 -8.34
C HIS A 30 -4.42 4.86 -7.22
N TRP A 31 -5.55 4.24 -7.53
CA TRP A 31 -6.56 3.87 -6.55
C TRP A 31 -6.01 2.93 -5.47
N GLU A 32 -5.25 1.90 -5.87
CA GLU A 32 -4.66 0.93 -4.94
C GLU A 32 -3.65 1.61 -4.01
N MET A 33 -2.85 2.55 -4.52
CA MET A 33 -1.91 3.30 -3.69
C MET A 33 -2.62 4.24 -2.71
N GLN A 34 -3.66 4.95 -3.15
CA GLN A 34 -4.48 5.79 -2.28
C GLN A 34 -5.20 4.98 -1.20
N ARG A 35 -5.70 3.79 -1.55
CA ARG A 35 -6.30 2.87 -0.59
C ARG A 35 -5.28 2.42 0.46
N ALA A 36 -4.11 1.96 0.02
CA ALA A 36 -3.04 1.53 0.92
C ALA A 36 -2.57 2.66 1.86
N LYS A 37 -2.47 3.89 1.35
CA LYS A 37 -2.16 5.07 2.17
C LYS A 37 -3.19 5.28 3.28
N ARG A 38 -4.49 5.27 2.96
CA ARG A 38 -5.57 5.43 3.96
C ARG A 38 -5.58 4.32 5.01
N GLU A 39 -5.34 3.09 4.57
CA GLU A 39 -5.21 1.94 5.48
C GLU A 39 -3.99 2.12 6.41
N CYS A 40 -2.87 2.62 5.89
CA CYS A 40 -1.69 2.95 6.69
C CYS A 40 -1.97 4.05 7.72
N GLU A 41 -2.58 5.16 7.30
CA GLU A 41 -2.94 6.26 8.21
C GLU A 41 -3.81 5.76 9.37
N THR A 42 -4.78 4.89 9.07
CA THR A 42 -5.63 4.26 10.07
C THR A 42 -4.82 3.37 11.03
N GLN A 43 -3.90 2.56 10.50
CA GLN A 43 -3.03 1.70 11.32
C GLN A 43 -2.10 2.53 12.21
N LEU A 44 -1.51 3.60 11.69
CA LEU A 44 -0.61 4.48 12.43
C LEU A 44 -1.32 5.22 13.56
N GLN A 45 -2.60 5.60 13.36
CA GLN A 45 -3.42 6.17 14.43
C GLN A 45 -3.71 5.19 15.56
N GLN A 46 -3.84 3.90 15.25
CA GLN A 46 -4.10 2.84 16.23
C GLN A 46 -2.83 2.33 16.91
N GLN A 47 -1.66 2.60 16.34
CA GLN A 47 -0.39 2.18 16.90
C GLN A 47 -0.04 2.97 18.16
N THR A 48 0.47 2.25 19.16
CA THR A 48 1.14 2.88 20.29
C THR A 48 2.44 3.52 19.79
N PRO A 49 2.66 4.82 20.02
CA PRO A 49 3.91 5.46 19.66
C PRO A 49 5.07 4.78 20.38
N ALA A 50 6.16 4.50 19.66
CA ALA A 50 7.39 4.09 20.33
C ALA A 50 7.88 5.24 21.23
N VAL A 51 8.01 4.99 22.54
CA VAL A 51 8.55 5.96 23.51
C VAL A 51 10.03 6.25 23.23
N THR A 52 10.74 5.26 22.70
CA THR A 52 12.14 5.37 22.28
C THR A 52 12.30 4.57 21.00
N GLY A 53 12.35 5.25 19.85
CA GLY A 53 12.32 4.59 18.56
C GLY A 53 12.01 5.53 17.41
N CYS A 54 11.74 4.93 16.26
CA CYS A 54 11.29 5.62 15.07
C CYS A 54 9.77 5.53 14.98
N HIS A 55 9.13 6.67 14.72
CA HIS A 55 7.70 6.71 14.46
C HIS A 55 7.38 6.10 13.10
N GLY A 56 6.22 5.43 13.04
CA GLY A 56 5.71 4.91 11.78
C GLY A 56 5.35 6.04 10.81
N GLU A 57 5.57 5.79 9.52
CA GLU A 57 5.35 6.75 8.45
C GLU A 57 4.89 6.08 7.15
N TRP A 58 4.29 6.87 6.27
CA TRP A 58 4.00 6.46 4.89
C TRP A 58 5.04 7.04 3.93
N ASP A 59 5.73 6.20 3.17
CA ASP A 59 6.85 6.63 2.31
C ASP A 59 6.51 6.73 0.80
N ASN A 60 5.22 6.88 0.48
CA ASN A 60 4.62 6.83 -0.86
C ASN A 60 4.29 5.44 -1.41
N PHE A 61 4.89 4.37 -0.88
CA PHE A 61 4.66 3.01 -1.40
C PHE A 61 4.35 1.99 -0.31
N SER A 62 4.89 2.19 0.90
CA SER A 62 4.80 1.25 2.00
C SER A 62 4.48 1.95 3.31
N CYS A 63 3.71 1.25 4.13
CA CYS A 63 3.43 1.67 5.49
C CYS A 63 4.54 1.19 6.41
N TRP A 64 5.31 2.12 6.98
CA TRP A 64 6.32 1.79 7.96
C TRP A 64 5.71 1.92 9.36
N GLN A 65 5.77 0.83 10.13
CA GLN A 65 5.28 0.81 11.49
C GLN A 65 6.31 1.39 12.44
N SER A 66 5.86 1.83 13.61
CA SER A 66 6.78 2.27 14.66
C SER A 66 7.68 1.11 15.10
N VAL A 67 8.97 1.38 15.27
CA VAL A 67 10.00 0.38 15.60
C VAL A 67 10.97 0.97 16.62
N THR A 68 11.55 0.12 17.47
CA THR A 68 12.53 0.55 18.48
C THR A 68 13.84 1.00 17.83
N LEU A 69 14.68 1.71 18.60
CA LEU A 69 16.00 2.12 18.14
C LEU A 69 16.87 0.91 17.78
N ASP A 70 17.68 1.06 16.73
CA ASP A 70 18.63 0.05 16.22
C ASP A 70 18.01 -1.25 15.69
N GLU A 71 16.68 -1.34 15.64
CA GLU A 71 15.97 -2.44 15.00
C GLU A 71 15.78 -2.23 13.49
N VAL A 72 15.50 -3.35 12.82
CA VAL A 72 15.36 -3.42 11.36
C VAL A 72 13.98 -3.90 11.00
N MET A 73 13.23 -3.06 10.28
CA MET A 73 11.95 -3.45 9.73
C MET A 73 12.12 -3.89 8.27
N THR A 74 11.56 -5.05 7.93
CA THR A 74 11.57 -5.59 6.57
C THR A 74 10.15 -5.86 6.11
N LEU A 75 9.79 -5.31 4.95
CA LEU A 75 8.49 -5.48 4.31
C LEU A 75 8.68 -6.12 2.94
N PRO A 76 7.71 -6.91 2.45
CA PRO A 76 7.70 -7.32 1.06
C PRO A 76 7.47 -6.12 0.13
N CYS A 77 7.89 -6.25 -1.12
CA CYS A 77 7.56 -5.28 -2.16
C CYS A 77 6.02 -5.14 -2.28
N PRO A 78 5.45 -3.92 -2.22
CA PRO A 78 4.01 -3.70 -2.26
C PRO A 78 3.34 -4.32 -3.49
N SER A 79 2.21 -4.99 -3.29
CA SER A 79 1.45 -5.66 -4.36
C SER A 79 1.15 -4.78 -5.58
N PRO A 80 0.76 -3.49 -5.46
CA PRO A 80 0.52 -2.64 -6.62
C PRO A 80 1.78 -2.42 -7.46
N VAL A 81 2.93 -2.25 -6.80
CA VAL A 81 4.25 -2.06 -7.45
C VAL A 81 4.71 -3.37 -8.07
N LEU A 82 4.55 -4.49 -7.34
CA LEU A 82 4.89 -5.83 -7.85
C LEU A 82 4.10 -6.18 -9.12
N ARG A 83 2.80 -5.85 -9.19
CA ARG A 83 1.98 -6.10 -10.38
C ARG A 83 2.43 -5.30 -11.60
N LEU A 84 2.94 -4.08 -11.41
CA LEU A 84 3.43 -3.25 -12.51
C LEU A 84 4.82 -3.66 -13.01
N PHE A 85 5.74 -3.97 -12.10
CA PHE A 85 7.15 -4.19 -12.45
C PHE A 85 7.56 -5.67 -12.49
N GLY A 86 6.76 -6.57 -11.92
CA GLY A 86 7.04 -8.02 -11.87
C GLY A 86 8.23 -8.42 -10.98
N LYS A 87 8.86 -7.46 -10.29
CA LYS A 87 10.07 -7.70 -9.48
C LYS A 87 9.71 -7.98 -8.03
N LYS A 88 9.93 -9.22 -7.61
CA LYS A 88 9.85 -9.62 -6.20
C LYS A 88 11.08 -9.11 -5.44
N GLY A 89 10.90 -8.82 -4.16
CA GLY A 89 11.97 -8.36 -3.29
C GLY A 89 11.44 -7.89 -1.95
N ASN A 90 12.37 -7.54 -1.06
CA ASN A 90 12.08 -7.01 0.26
C ASN A 90 12.65 -5.59 0.38
N LEU A 91 11.87 -4.72 1.00
CA LEU A 91 12.27 -3.38 1.42
C LEU A 91 12.68 -3.47 2.88
N SER A 92 13.86 -2.96 3.23
CA SER A 92 14.32 -2.94 4.63
C SER A 92 14.78 -1.55 5.04
N ARG A 93 14.44 -1.17 6.28
CA ARG A 93 14.90 0.06 6.91
C ARG A 93 15.40 -0.24 8.31
N ASN A 94 16.44 0.46 8.73
CA ASN A 94 16.88 0.49 10.12
C ASN A 94 16.38 1.76 10.79
N CYS A 95 16.13 1.66 12.09
CA CYS A 95 15.89 2.82 12.92
C CYS A 95 17.23 3.31 13.48
N THR A 96 17.64 4.51 13.13
CA THR A 96 18.90 5.10 13.61
C THR A 96 18.63 6.55 13.99
N GLU A 97 19.00 6.93 15.20
CA GLU A 97 18.79 8.29 15.74
C GLU A 97 17.32 8.76 15.66
N GLY A 98 16.38 7.84 15.84
CA GLY A 98 14.94 8.13 15.77
C GLY A 98 14.39 8.34 14.36
N ARG A 99 15.19 8.07 13.31
CA ARG A 99 14.76 8.13 11.91
C ARG A 99 14.85 6.78 11.21
N LEU A 100 13.85 6.49 10.38
CA LEU A 100 13.86 5.34 9.48
C LEU A 100 14.76 5.62 8.27
N VAL A 101 15.80 4.81 8.09
CA VAL A 101 16.77 4.95 7.00
C VAL A 101 16.76 3.70 6.11
N ARG A 102 16.87 3.90 4.78
CA ARG A 102 16.93 2.80 3.82
C ARG A 102 18.19 1.97 4.03
N ARG A 103 18.01 0.65 4.18
CA ARG A 103 19.12 -0.29 4.16
C ARG A 103 19.48 -0.59 2.70
N LEU A 104 20.63 -0.09 2.26
CA LEU A 104 21.19 -0.44 0.96
C LEU A 104 21.54 -1.94 0.95
N SER A 105 20.94 -2.70 0.03
CA SER A 105 21.37 -4.08 -0.21
C SER A 105 22.82 -4.09 -0.71
N ARG A 106 23.60 -5.09 -0.29
CA ARG A 106 25.00 -5.29 -0.74
C ARG A 106 25.15 -5.34 -2.26
N HIS A 107 24.09 -5.69 -3.00
CA HIS A 107 24.09 -5.62 -4.48
C HIS A 107 24.02 -4.19 -5.02
N HIS A 108 23.17 -3.33 -4.44
CA HIS A 108 23.10 -1.91 -4.82
C HIS A 108 24.36 -1.14 -4.40
N HIS A 109 24.93 -1.47 -3.24
CA HIS A 109 26.17 -0.86 -2.78
C HIS A 109 27.34 -1.11 -3.75
N ARG A 110 27.45 -2.34 -4.30
CA ARG A 110 28.46 -2.66 -5.33
C ARG A 110 28.27 -1.88 -6.63
N LEU A 111 27.03 -1.70 -7.09
CA LEU A 111 26.73 -0.93 -8.30
C LEU A 111 27.06 0.56 -8.14
N LEU A 112 26.75 1.16 -6.99
CA LEU A 112 27.08 2.57 -6.71
C LEU A 112 28.59 2.82 -6.62
N VAL A 113 29.35 1.88 -6.06
CA VAL A 113 30.82 1.97 -6.00
C VAL A 113 31.46 1.81 -7.39
N GLN A 114 30.84 1.05 -8.30
CA GLN A 114 31.32 0.89 -9.68
C GLN A 114 31.02 2.10 -10.56
N GLN A 115 29.99 2.90 -10.25
CA GLN A 115 29.60 4.05 -11.07
C GLN A 115 30.36 5.34 -10.73
N HIS A 116 31.13 5.33 -9.63
CA HIS A 116 32.02 6.42 -9.19
C HIS A 116 33.51 6.10 -9.38
N ARG A 117 33.84 5.10 -10.18
CA ARG A 117 35.22 4.75 -10.55
C ARG A 117 35.36 4.78 -12.07
#